data_AF-A0A8B8FZ07-F1
#
_entry.id   AF-A0A8B8FZ07-F1
#
_cell.length_a   1.000
_cell.length_b   1.000
_cell.length_c   1.000
_cell.angle_alpha   90.00
_cell.angle_beta   90.00
_cell.angle_gamma   90.00
#
_symmetry.space_group_name_H-M   'P 1'
#
loop_
_entity.id
_entity.type
_entity.pdbx_description
1 polymer ?
#
loop_
_entity_poly.entity_id
_entity_poly.type
_entity_poly.pdbx_seq_one_letter_code
_entity_poly.pdbx_strand_id
1 'polypeptide(L)'
;MHHQKEFDEDIQKLEIISYYNRTKGGVDALDEKCSVYCTGRRTRRWPLAIFYRLLDISSVNSFVLHNSFKNNSILSRSDFMKKLAFELVKPELERRYENGCILRDIRFSIGRVLGKSKNLKDTPLYEGKLKKQKTCRICPPKLKRKTTFQCYLCGDPICLQCCKTVCSKCMGC
;
A
#
# COMPACT_ATOMS: atom_id res chain seq x y z
N MET A 1 13.12 43.94 -8.19
CA MET A 1 13.37 43.97 -9.64
C MET A 1 14.85 44.32 -9.85
N HIS A 2 15.55 43.61 -10.73
CA HIS A 2 16.97 43.83 -11.03
C HIS A 2 17.12 45.11 -11.87
N HIS A 3 17.24 46.27 -11.22
CA HIS A 3 17.33 47.58 -11.87
C HIS A 3 18.77 48.06 -12.07
N GLN A 4 19.75 47.38 -11.46
CA GLN A 4 21.16 47.71 -11.51
C GLN A 4 21.92 46.63 -12.29
N LYS A 5 22.97 47.03 -13.02
CA LYS A 5 23.86 46.11 -13.74
C LYS A 5 24.95 45.64 -12.79
N GLU A 6 24.62 44.65 -11.97
CA GLU A 6 25.57 44.02 -11.06
C GLU A 6 26.17 42.74 -11.71
N PHE A 7 27.43 42.45 -11.37
CA PHE A 7 28.11 41.22 -11.75
C PHE A 7 28.18 40.28 -10.55
N ASP A 8 27.94 39.00 -10.80
CA ASP A 8 28.22 37.92 -9.87
C ASP A 8 29.73 37.59 -9.98
N GLU A 9 30.49 37.98 -8.95
CA GLU A 9 31.96 37.86 -8.93
C GLU A 9 32.43 36.40 -8.94
N ASP A 10 31.63 35.48 -8.39
CA ASP A 10 31.97 34.05 -8.32
C ASP A 10 31.78 33.35 -9.67
N ILE A 11 30.76 33.74 -10.43
CA ILE A 11 30.37 33.08 -11.70
C ILE A 11 30.87 33.84 -12.93
N GLN A 12 31.42 35.06 -12.74
CA GLN A 12 31.85 35.98 -13.81
C GLN A 12 30.74 36.22 -14.85
N LYS A 13 29.48 36.31 -14.39
CA LYS A 13 28.30 36.58 -15.22
C LYS A 13 27.51 37.73 -14.61
N LEU A 14 26.64 38.36 -15.40
CA LEU A 14 25.70 39.33 -14.84
C LEU A 14 24.83 38.66 -13.78
N GLU A 15 24.59 39.36 -12.67
CA GLU A 15 23.78 38.88 -11.56
C GLU A 15 22.40 38.43 -12.03
N ILE A 16 21.78 39.17 -12.96
CA ILE A 16 20.49 38.80 -13.58
C ILE A 16 20.50 37.42 -14.25
N ILE A 17 21.61 37.04 -14.89
CA ILE A 17 21.78 35.73 -15.54
C ILE A 17 21.94 34.65 -14.47
N SER A 18 22.69 34.93 -13.40
CA SER A 18 22.86 34.04 -12.25
C SER A 18 21.51 33.76 -11.57
N TYR A 19 20.77 34.83 -11.25
CA TYR A 19 19.45 34.75 -10.63
C TYR A 19 18.44 33.99 -11.48
N TYR A 20 18.38 34.25 -12.80
CA TYR A 20 17.51 33.51 -13.71
C TYR A 20 17.85 32.02 -13.71
N ASN A 21 19.13 31.65 -13.86
CA ASN A 21 19.54 30.25 -13.86
C ASN A 21 19.23 29.53 -12.55
N ARG A 22 19.32 30.24 -11.41
CA ARG A 22 18.98 29.71 -10.09
C ARG A 22 17.47 29.47 -9.93
N THR A 23 16.62 30.29 -10.53
CA THR A 23 15.16 30.27 -10.31
C THR A 23 14.36 29.55 -11.40
N LYS A 24 14.88 29.46 -12.63
CA LYS A 24 14.17 28.88 -13.78
C LYS A 24 13.77 27.40 -13.62
N GLY A 25 14.49 26.65 -12.79
CA GLY A 25 14.30 25.21 -12.63
C GLY A 25 13.10 24.79 -11.77
N GLY A 26 12.30 25.73 -11.23
CA GLY A 26 11.20 25.40 -10.33
C GLY A 26 10.13 24.50 -10.97
N VAL A 27 9.72 24.81 -12.20
CA VAL A 27 8.72 24.03 -12.95
C VAL A 27 9.29 22.68 -13.37
N ASP A 28 10.52 22.66 -13.90
CA ASP A 28 11.20 21.44 -14.32
C ASP A 28 11.40 20.48 -13.14
N ALA A 29 11.74 20.99 -11.96
CA ALA A 29 11.88 20.18 -10.75
C ALA A 29 10.53 19.59 -10.26
N LEU A 30 9.42 20.29 -10.48
CA LEU A 30 8.09 19.73 -10.22
C LEU A 30 7.74 18.65 -11.24
N ASP A 31 8.02 18.88 -12.53
CA ASP A 31 7.75 17.89 -13.58
C ASP A 31 8.59 16.62 -13.40
N GLU A 32 9.87 16.78 -13.05
CA GLU A 32 10.77 15.68 -12.71
C GLU A 32 10.18 14.85 -11.56
N LYS A 33 9.76 15.49 -10.45
CA LYS A 33 9.14 14.80 -9.31
C LYS A 33 7.85 14.07 -9.69
N CYS A 34 7.05 14.65 -10.58
CA CYS A 34 5.84 14.02 -11.12
C CYS A 34 6.18 12.82 -12.03
N SER A 35 7.27 12.90 -12.79
CA SER A 35 7.70 11.83 -13.71
C SER A 35 8.19 10.58 -12.96
N VAL A 36 8.92 10.76 -11.85
CA VAL A 36 9.45 9.66 -11.04
C VAL A 36 8.33 8.85 -10.37
N TYR A 37 7.30 9.52 -9.86
CA TYR A 37 6.12 8.89 -9.24
C TYR A 37 4.84 9.28 -9.98
N CYS A 38 4.71 8.79 -11.21
CA CYS A 38 3.60 9.09 -12.10
C CYS A 38 2.41 8.13 -11.89
N THR A 39 1.20 8.67 -11.75
CA THR A 39 -0.06 7.91 -11.71
C THR A 39 -0.71 7.73 -13.08
N GLY A 40 -0.12 8.35 -14.12
CA GLY A 40 -0.58 8.30 -15.50
C GLY A 40 -0.75 6.88 -16.03
N ARG A 41 -1.89 6.63 -16.67
CA ARG A 41 -2.16 5.39 -17.41
C ARG A 41 -2.54 5.70 -18.84
N ARG A 42 -2.23 4.77 -19.75
CA ARG A 42 -2.70 4.85 -21.14
C ARG A 42 -4.23 4.93 -21.15
N THR A 43 -4.77 6.03 -21.65
CA THR A 43 -6.20 6.30 -21.70
C THR A 43 -6.58 6.94 -23.04
N ARG A 44 -7.79 6.66 -23.52
CA ARG A 44 -8.40 7.35 -24.67
C ARG A 44 -9.31 8.50 -24.24
N ARG A 45 -9.46 8.73 -22.93
CA ARG A 45 -10.32 9.76 -22.34
C ARG A 45 -9.43 10.88 -21.83
N TRP A 46 -9.35 11.99 -22.56
CA TRP A 46 -8.50 13.14 -22.20
C TRP A 46 -8.75 13.70 -20.79
N PRO A 47 -9.99 13.74 -20.23
CA PRO A 47 -10.18 14.26 -18.88
C PRO A 47 -9.47 13.40 -17.82
N LEU A 48 -9.35 12.09 -18.07
CA LEU A 48 -8.65 11.19 -17.18
C LEU A 48 -7.14 11.42 -17.19
N ALA A 49 -6.58 11.82 -18.34
CA ALA A 49 -5.16 12.20 -18.43
C ALA A 49 -4.87 13.44 -17.56
N ILE A 50 -5.77 14.44 -17.59
CA ILE A 50 -5.67 15.61 -16.71
C ILE A 50 -5.80 15.22 -15.25
N PHE A 51 -6.77 14.36 -14.92
CA PHE A 51 -6.96 13.88 -13.56
C PHE A 51 -5.70 13.22 -12.99
N TYR A 52 -5.02 12.36 -13.75
CA TYR A 52 -3.75 11.76 -13.31
C TYR A 52 -2.67 12.83 -13.05
N ARG A 53 -2.56 13.85 -13.91
CA ARG A 53 -1.62 14.96 -13.68
C ARG A 53 -1.94 15.77 -12.44
N LEU A 54 -3.22 16.01 -12.16
CA LEU A 54 -3.65 16.67 -10.93
C LEU A 54 -3.26 15.84 -9.70
N LEU A 55 -3.45 14.51 -9.73
CA LEU A 55 -3.02 13.62 -8.64
C LEU A 55 -1.51 13.70 -8.41
N ASP A 56 -0.70 13.66 -9.46
CA ASP A 56 0.76 13.73 -9.34
C ASP A 56 1.19 15.06 -8.70
N ILE A 57 0.68 16.19 -9.19
CA ILE A 57 0.98 17.53 -8.65
C ILE A 57 0.51 17.66 -7.20
N SER A 58 -0.72 17.24 -6.88
CA SER A 58 -1.25 17.26 -5.51
C SER A 58 -0.40 16.41 -4.57
N SER A 59 0.11 15.26 -5.04
CA SER A 59 0.98 14.40 -4.24
C SER A 59 2.34 15.05 -3.94
N VAL A 60 2.89 15.85 -4.87
CA VAL A 60 4.14 16.61 -4.64
C VAL A 60 3.89 17.76 -3.69
N ASN A 61 2.81 18.53 -3.88
CA ASN A 61 2.47 19.66 -3.03
C ASN A 61 2.19 19.22 -1.59
N SER A 62 1.42 18.15 -1.39
CA SER A 62 1.17 17.59 -0.05
C SER A 62 2.44 17.10 0.63
N PHE A 63 3.39 16.54 -0.13
CA PHE A 63 4.72 16.16 0.40
C PHE A 63 5.53 17.37 0.85
N VAL A 64 5.59 18.44 0.04
CA VAL A 64 6.27 19.68 0.40
C VAL A 64 5.65 20.28 1.66
N LEU A 65 4.32 20.33 1.74
CA LEU A 65 3.60 20.83 2.91
C LEU A 65 3.89 19.98 4.16
N HIS A 66 3.86 18.65 4.04
CA HIS A 66 4.15 17.75 5.15
C HIS A 66 5.54 18.00 5.73
N ASN A 67 6.57 18.08 4.88
CA ASN A 67 7.95 18.29 5.32
C ASN A 67 8.26 19.74 5.72
N SER A 68 7.42 20.70 5.34
CA SER A 68 7.54 22.10 5.77
C SER A 68 7.03 22.33 7.19
N PHE A 69 6.23 21.40 7.72
CA PHE A 69 5.65 21.52 9.06
C PHE A 69 6.60 20.97 10.13
N LYS A 70 7.05 21.83 11.07
CA LYS A 70 8.09 21.51 12.05
C LYS A 70 7.78 20.31 12.97
N ASN A 71 6.51 20.02 13.21
CA ASN A 71 6.11 18.92 14.09
C ASN A 71 6.02 17.56 13.37
N ASN A 72 6.18 17.54 12.04
CA ASN A 72 6.18 16.30 11.28
C ASN A 72 7.61 15.74 11.20
N SER A 73 7.72 14.42 11.25
CA SER A 73 8.97 13.77 10.88
C SER A 73 9.26 14.02 9.39
N ILE A 74 10.51 14.34 9.07
CA ILE A 74 10.92 14.48 7.67
C ILE A 74 10.82 13.10 7.03
N LEU A 75 10.03 13.01 5.96
CA LEU A 75 9.91 11.78 5.19
C LEU A 75 10.66 11.90 3.86
N SER A 76 11.20 10.77 3.42
CA SER A 76 11.61 10.61 2.03
C SER A 76 10.38 10.65 1.12
N ARG A 77 10.58 10.98 -0.17
CA ARG A 77 9.49 11.00 -1.14
C ARG A 77 8.81 9.64 -1.29
N SER A 78 9.59 8.55 -1.28
CA SER A 78 9.07 7.19 -1.39
C SER A 78 8.22 6.79 -0.18
N ASP A 79 8.66 7.10 1.03
CA ASP A 79 7.95 6.70 2.25
C ASP A 79 6.68 7.51 2.43
N PHE A 80 6.72 8.80 2.09
CA PHE A 80 5.52 9.63 2.04
C PHE A 80 4.48 9.04 1.06
N MET A 81 4.90 8.65 -0.15
CA MET A 81 3.97 8.07 -1.14
C MET A 81 3.37 6.74 -0.68
N LYS A 82 4.17 5.85 -0.07
CA LYS A 82 3.68 4.59 0.51
C LYS A 82 2.65 4.86 1.61
N LYS A 83 2.95 5.80 2.52
CA LYS A 83 2.07 6.17 3.63
C LYS A 83 0.77 6.79 3.11
N LEU A 84 0.86 7.74 2.20
CA LEU A 84 -0.31 8.38 1.57
C LEU A 84 -1.20 7.35 0.89
N ALA A 85 -0.63 6.47 0.05
CA ALA A 85 -1.40 5.44 -0.64
C ALA A 85 -2.07 4.47 0.34
N PHE A 86 -1.38 4.08 1.42
CA PHE A 86 -1.95 3.21 2.44
C PHE A 86 -3.10 3.88 3.19
N GLU A 87 -2.92 5.11 3.67
CA GLU A 87 -3.95 5.86 4.41
C GLU A 87 -5.22 6.07 3.56
N LEU A 88 -5.07 6.36 2.26
CA LEU A 88 -6.21 6.51 1.35
C LEU A 88 -7.00 5.21 1.14
N VAL A 89 -6.33 4.07 1.14
CA VAL A 89 -6.93 2.77 0.83
C VAL A 89 -7.40 2.02 2.09
N LYS A 90 -6.87 2.37 3.27
CA LYS A 90 -7.16 1.70 4.54
C LYS A 90 -8.66 1.63 4.88
N PRO A 91 -9.48 2.70 4.78
CA PRO A 91 -10.91 2.60 5.07
C PRO A 91 -11.63 1.62 4.15
N GLU A 92 -11.24 1.55 2.88
CA GLU A 92 -11.81 0.61 1.91
C GLU A 92 -11.38 -0.83 2.17
N LEU A 93 -10.14 -1.04 2.62
CA LEU A 93 -9.66 -2.34 3.07
C LEU A 93 -10.44 -2.82 4.30
N GLU A 94 -10.66 -1.95 5.29
CA GLU A 94 -11.44 -2.26 6.48
C GLU A 94 -12.88 -2.63 6.11
N ARG A 95 -13.55 -1.81 5.29
CA ARG A 95 -14.90 -2.11 4.77
C ARG A 95 -14.96 -3.45 4.05
N ARG A 96 -13.97 -3.75 3.22
CA ARG A 96 -13.89 -5.01 2.46
C ARG A 96 -13.57 -6.21 3.36
N TYR A 97 -12.84 -6.01 4.46
CA TYR A 97 -12.51 -7.06 5.42
C TYR A 97 -13.73 -7.53 6.23
N GLU A 98 -14.66 -6.63 6.54
CA GLU A 98 -15.90 -6.96 7.24
C GLU A 98 -16.93 -7.68 6.34
N ASN A 99 -16.78 -7.59 5.02
CA ASN A 99 -17.64 -8.32 4.09
C ASN A 99 -17.37 -9.84 4.18
N GLY A 100 -18.35 -10.60 4.67
CA GLY A 100 -18.26 -12.06 4.78
C GLY A 100 -18.29 -12.82 3.46
N CYS A 101 -18.72 -12.18 2.37
CA CYS A 101 -18.93 -12.82 1.06
C CYS A 101 -17.70 -12.80 0.15
N ILE A 102 -16.62 -12.08 0.53
CA ILE A 102 -15.39 -12.07 -0.29
C ILE A 102 -14.63 -13.38 -0.18
N LEU A 103 -13.84 -13.68 -1.20
CA LEU A 103 -12.94 -14.82 -1.19
C LEU A 103 -12.02 -14.79 0.04
N ARG A 104 -11.93 -15.94 0.70
CA ARG A 104 -11.21 -16.08 1.97
C ARG A 104 -9.74 -15.66 1.87
N ASP A 105 -9.06 -16.01 0.78
CA ASP A 105 -7.65 -15.65 0.61
C ASP A 105 -7.48 -14.14 0.44
N ILE A 106 -8.43 -13.45 -0.21
CA ILE A 106 -8.45 -11.98 -0.27
C ILE A 106 -8.66 -11.41 1.14
N ARG A 107 -9.64 -11.92 1.89
CA ARG A 107 -9.91 -11.48 3.28
C ARG A 107 -8.69 -11.68 4.18
N PHE A 108 -8.00 -12.80 4.03
CA PHE A 108 -6.77 -13.11 4.76
C PHE A 108 -5.63 -12.14 4.42
N SER A 109 -5.40 -11.88 3.13
CA SER A 109 -4.39 -10.91 2.69
C SER A 109 -4.69 -9.50 3.21
N ILE A 110 -5.95 -9.07 3.16
CA ILE A 110 -6.39 -7.79 3.73
C ILE A 110 -6.13 -7.78 5.25
N GLY A 111 -6.49 -8.85 5.95
CA GLY A 111 -6.24 -8.98 7.39
C GLY A 111 -4.76 -8.88 7.74
N ARG A 112 -3.86 -9.45 6.93
CA ARG A 112 -2.40 -9.29 7.09
C ARG A 112 -1.96 -7.84 6.91
N VAL A 113 -2.43 -7.17 5.86
CA VAL A 113 -2.09 -5.77 5.58
C VAL A 113 -2.60 -4.83 6.68
N LEU A 114 -3.78 -5.10 7.24
CA LEU A 114 -4.37 -4.32 8.33
C LEU A 114 -3.84 -4.70 9.73
N GLY A 115 -2.95 -5.69 9.85
CA GLY A 115 -2.51 -6.21 11.15
C GLY A 115 -3.61 -6.92 11.96
N LYS A 116 -4.77 -7.24 11.35
CA LYS A 116 -5.88 -8.00 11.94
C LYS A 116 -5.72 -9.52 11.81
N SER A 117 -4.63 -10.00 11.22
CA SER A 117 -4.36 -11.43 11.12
C SER A 117 -4.12 -12.02 12.51
N LYS A 118 -4.74 -13.17 12.81
CA LYS A 118 -4.44 -13.92 14.04
C LYS A 118 -2.97 -14.31 14.04
N ASN A 119 -2.23 -13.84 15.03
CA ASN A 119 -0.93 -14.42 15.35
C ASN A 119 -1.17 -15.82 15.92
N LEU A 120 -0.59 -16.82 15.27
CA LEU A 120 -0.70 -18.24 15.68
C LEU A 120 -0.15 -18.45 17.11
N LYS A 121 0.73 -17.55 17.58
CA LYS A 121 1.33 -17.59 18.92
C LYS A 121 0.38 -17.14 20.04
N ASP A 122 -0.62 -16.32 19.73
CA ASP A 122 -1.49 -15.69 20.74
C ASP A 122 -2.88 -16.38 20.82
N THR A 123 -3.11 -17.42 20.01
CA THR A 123 -4.40 -18.12 19.96
C THR A 123 -4.30 -19.43 20.74
N PRO A 124 -5.20 -19.71 21.72
CA PRO A 124 -5.23 -21.02 22.37
C PRO A 124 -5.43 -22.13 21.33
N LEU A 125 -4.74 -23.25 21.52
CA LEU A 125 -4.82 -24.40 20.64
C LEU A 125 -6.28 -24.86 20.52
N TYR A 126 -6.72 -25.11 19.29
CA TYR A 126 -8.04 -25.66 19.03
C TYR A 126 -8.11 -27.12 19.47
N GLU A 127 -9.25 -27.62 19.94
CA GLU A 127 -9.45 -29.01 20.43
C GLU A 127 -9.26 -30.12 19.37
N GLY A 128 -8.88 -29.79 18.14
CA GLY A 128 -8.68 -30.73 17.04
C GLY A 128 -9.95 -31.31 16.42
N LYS A 129 -11.11 -31.20 17.09
CA LYS A 129 -12.43 -31.59 16.57
C LYS A 129 -13.43 -30.43 16.52
N LEU A 130 -14.30 -30.46 15.51
CA LEU A 130 -15.41 -29.54 15.29
C LEU A 130 -16.71 -30.16 15.81
N LYS A 131 -17.53 -29.34 16.49
CA LYS A 131 -18.89 -29.74 16.93
C LYS A 131 -19.83 -30.11 15.77
N LYS A 132 -19.58 -29.59 14.58
CA LYS A 132 -20.37 -29.86 13.36
C LYS A 132 -19.44 -30.20 12.20
N GLN A 133 -19.87 -31.13 11.36
CA GLN A 133 -19.12 -31.51 10.17
C GLN A 133 -19.05 -30.35 9.17
N LYS A 134 -17.85 -30.04 8.68
CA LYS A 134 -17.60 -28.98 7.69
C LYS A 134 -16.84 -29.55 6.49
N THR A 135 -16.78 -28.81 5.39
CA THR A 135 -15.97 -29.20 4.22
C THR A 135 -14.48 -28.91 4.50
N CYS A 136 -13.60 -29.85 4.17
CA CYS A 136 -12.15 -29.69 4.25
C CYS A 136 -11.69 -28.50 3.40
N ARG A 137 -10.81 -27.66 3.97
CA ARG A 137 -10.30 -26.44 3.34
C ARG A 137 -9.12 -26.66 2.39
N ILE A 138 -8.48 -27.83 2.44
CA ILE A 138 -7.32 -28.16 1.61
C ILE A 138 -7.74 -28.97 0.37
N CYS A 139 -8.79 -29.78 0.49
CA CYS A 139 -9.29 -30.55 -0.63
C CYS A 139 -9.78 -29.64 -1.77
N PRO A 140 -9.60 -30.04 -3.04
CA PRO A 140 -10.26 -29.41 -4.16
C PRO A 140 -11.78 -29.24 -3.90
N PRO A 141 -12.37 -28.05 -4.14
CA PRO A 141 -13.77 -27.77 -3.82
C PRO A 141 -14.76 -28.77 -4.45
N LYS A 142 -14.42 -29.31 -5.63
CA LYS A 142 -15.21 -30.31 -6.35
C LYS A 142 -15.45 -31.59 -5.54
N LEU A 143 -14.49 -31.99 -4.70
CA LEU A 143 -14.62 -33.20 -3.88
C LEU A 143 -15.62 -33.03 -2.72
N LYS A 144 -15.89 -31.79 -2.30
CA LYS A 144 -16.77 -31.44 -1.16
C LYS A 144 -16.53 -32.29 0.10
N ARG A 145 -15.29 -32.78 0.29
CA ARG A 145 -14.94 -33.75 1.34
C ARG A 145 -15.26 -33.21 2.71
N LYS A 146 -16.10 -33.92 3.45
CA LYS A 146 -16.52 -33.52 4.80
C LYS A 146 -15.54 -34.02 5.86
N THR A 147 -15.41 -33.26 6.94
CA THR A 147 -14.51 -33.56 8.06
C THR A 147 -15.08 -33.00 9.36
N THR A 148 -14.80 -33.70 10.46
CA THR A 148 -14.97 -33.20 11.83
C THR A 148 -13.64 -32.78 12.45
N PHE A 149 -12.51 -32.96 11.76
CA PHE A 149 -11.19 -32.54 12.24
C PHE A 149 -10.91 -31.09 11.86
N GLN A 150 -10.17 -30.39 12.73
CA GLN A 150 -9.69 -29.04 12.49
C GLN A 150 -8.21 -28.89 12.85
N CYS A 151 -7.52 -27.96 12.20
CA CYS A 151 -6.14 -27.63 12.51
C CYS A 151 -6.02 -27.10 13.94
N TYR A 152 -5.09 -27.66 14.73
CA TYR A 152 -4.82 -27.21 16.12
C TYR A 152 -4.40 -25.73 16.20
N LEU A 153 -3.77 -25.19 15.15
CA LEU A 153 -3.24 -23.82 15.17
C LEU A 153 -4.23 -22.77 14.65
N CYS A 154 -5.02 -23.07 13.61
CA CYS A 154 -5.90 -22.08 12.97
C CYS A 154 -7.40 -22.41 12.99
N GLY A 155 -7.78 -23.61 13.47
CA GLY A 155 -9.18 -24.05 13.55
C GLY A 155 -9.81 -24.35 12.19
N ASP A 156 -9.01 -24.40 11.12
CA ASP A 156 -9.50 -24.73 9.79
C ASP A 156 -9.94 -26.19 9.70
N PRO A 157 -11.15 -26.50 9.19
CA PRO A 157 -11.52 -27.88 8.86
C PRO A 157 -10.53 -28.50 7.89
N ILE A 158 -9.91 -29.60 8.30
CA ILE A 158 -8.95 -30.39 7.51
C ILE A 158 -9.38 -31.85 7.55
N CYS A 159 -9.23 -32.58 6.45
CA CYS A 159 -9.42 -34.03 6.46
C CYS A 159 -8.09 -34.74 6.72
N LEU A 160 -8.16 -35.94 7.28
CA LEU A 160 -6.97 -36.73 7.63
C LEU A 160 -6.13 -37.17 6.42
N GLN A 161 -6.67 -37.09 5.20
CA GLN A 161 -5.89 -37.32 3.98
C GLN A 161 -5.01 -36.12 3.62
N CYS A 162 -5.47 -34.89 3.88
CA CYS A 162 -4.69 -33.69 3.58
C CYS A 162 -3.64 -33.42 4.65
N CYS A 163 -4.04 -33.53 5.93
CA CYS A 163 -3.19 -33.23 7.08
C CYS A 163 -3.68 -34.01 8.30
N LYS A 164 -2.78 -34.41 9.21
CA LYS A 164 -3.16 -35.11 10.45
C LYS A 164 -3.68 -34.16 11.52
N THR A 165 -2.85 -33.22 11.97
CA THR A 165 -3.12 -32.35 13.13
C THR A 165 -3.00 -30.87 12.78
N VAL A 166 -2.01 -30.50 11.97
CA VAL A 166 -1.75 -29.11 11.56
C VAL A 166 -1.86 -28.99 10.05
N CYS A 167 -2.50 -27.93 9.54
CA CYS A 167 -2.65 -27.71 8.11
C CYS A 167 -1.35 -27.27 7.45
N SER A 168 -1.20 -27.54 6.14
CA SER A 168 -0.02 -27.12 5.36
C SER A 168 0.25 -25.61 5.42
N LYS A 169 -0.80 -24.77 5.50
CA LYS A 169 -0.68 -23.32 5.66
C LYS A 169 -0.01 -22.91 6.98
N CYS A 170 -0.11 -23.73 8.02
CA CYS A 170 0.50 -23.46 9.32
C CYS A 170 1.84 -24.19 9.53
N MET A 171 2.12 -25.27 8.77
CA MET A 171 3.42 -25.95 8.81
C MET A 171 4.49 -25.25 7.97
N GLY A 172 4.10 -24.50 6.94
CA GLY A 172 5.01 -23.76 6.06
C GLY A 172 5.22 -22.28 6.42
N CYS A 173 5.01 -21.92 7.69
CA CYS A 173 5.44 -20.64 8.26
C CYS A 173 6.67 -20.85 9.14
#